data_AF-A0A1M4UBW6-F1
#
_entry.id   AF-A0A1M4UBW6-F1
#
_cell.length_a   1.000
_cell.length_b   1.000
_cell.length_c   1.000
_cell.angle_alpha   90.00
_cell.angle_beta   90.00
_cell.angle_gamma   90.00
#
_symmetry.space_group_name_H-M   'P 1'
#
loop_
_entity.id
_entity.type
_entity.pdbx_description
1 polymer ?
#
loop_
_entity_poly.entity_id
_entity_poly.type
_entity_poly.pdbx_seq_one_letter_code
_entity_poly.pdbx_strand_id
1 'polypeptide(L)'
;MMKKLLCLFLFIIIPSYAQTNKNVFFIGNSYTAQNNLPQLISEIAGSTGDNLSYQSYTPGGSTLQNHANNASVLSTIGLGNWDYVVLQEQSQIPAFSFSFVQTQFFPFATQLVNYIKSKNPCGNPIFYMTWGRKNGDTSNCTPGSYLCTYEGMDDKIYERYMQAALENESLISPVGRVWRYMRTQNPMLELYEADGSHPNYLGSMIAACTFYTTIFKKDPTLSTYDGNLSQSEANLVRNAVKTIVFNNMDTWYINLHDTNSRFDYQLLNSNTVQFNNQSGSATLFQWDFGDGSTSNMENPSHTYANTGDYNVKLTTNACGRLTTKTKKISITTLATLETQKSVFKIYPNPVKDILTIKAPEKLSNLEIKDASGRRMSCKILLTGDEYKIMVQNLSPGNYIITCQQNNQSFSEKFIKE
;
A
#
# COMPACT_ATOMS: atom_id res chain seq x y z
N MET A 1 -58.06 -2.66 34.29
CA MET A 1 -56.66 -2.91 33.89
C MET A 1 -56.56 -2.91 32.36
N MET A 2 -56.25 -1.77 31.74
CA MET A 2 -55.95 -1.72 30.31
C MET A 2 -54.44 -1.91 30.12
N LYS A 3 -54.04 -3.04 29.55
CA LYS A 3 -52.66 -3.29 29.12
C LYS A 3 -52.37 -2.41 27.90
N LYS A 4 -51.54 -1.39 28.05
CA LYS A 4 -50.99 -0.64 26.91
C LYS A 4 -49.95 -1.52 26.23
N LEU A 5 -50.23 -1.89 24.97
CA LEU A 5 -49.29 -2.60 24.11
C LEU A 5 -48.19 -1.60 23.69
N LEU A 6 -46.97 -1.82 24.16
CA LEU A 6 -45.81 -1.03 23.77
C LEU A 6 -45.31 -1.57 22.42
N CYS A 7 -45.68 -0.91 21.32
CA CYS A 7 -45.12 -1.22 20.00
C CYS A 7 -43.66 -0.76 19.96
N LEU A 8 -42.74 -1.71 20.03
CA LEU A 8 -41.30 -1.50 19.83
C LEU A 8 -41.07 -1.30 18.32
N PHE A 9 -40.89 -0.05 17.88
CA PHE A 9 -40.42 0.22 16.52
C PHE A 9 -38.95 -0.20 16.40
N LEU A 10 -38.71 -1.36 15.79
CA LEU A 10 -37.38 -1.75 15.34
C LEU A 10 -37.00 -0.81 14.18
N PHE A 11 -36.20 0.21 14.45
CA PHE A 11 -35.50 0.93 13.39
C PHE A 11 -34.46 0.00 12.78
N ILE A 12 -34.82 -0.64 11.66
CA ILE A 12 -33.84 -1.29 10.80
C ILE A 12 -33.03 -0.16 10.17
N ILE A 13 -31.85 0.11 10.73
CA ILE A 13 -30.85 0.97 10.11
C ILE A 13 -30.30 0.17 8.92
N ILE A 14 -30.93 0.33 7.75
CA ILE A 14 -30.34 -0.14 6.50
C ILE A 14 -29.13 0.76 6.26
N PRO A 15 -27.90 0.23 6.18
CA PRO A 15 -26.75 1.04 5.81
C PRO A 15 -26.97 1.53 4.37
N SER A 16 -27.40 2.77 4.20
CA SER A 16 -27.36 3.44 2.91
C SER A 16 -25.89 3.72 2.62
N TYR A 17 -25.27 2.89 1.78
CA TYR A 17 -23.97 3.25 1.22
C TYR A 17 -24.17 4.58 0.46
N ALA A 18 -23.45 5.62 0.86
CA ALA A 18 -23.54 6.90 0.21
C ALA A 18 -23.18 6.72 -1.28
N GLN A 19 -24.09 7.14 -2.16
CA GLN A 19 -23.87 7.16 -3.60
C GLN A 19 -22.62 7.95 -3.92
N THR A 20 -21.68 7.32 -4.63
CA THR A 20 -20.46 7.99 -5.11
C THR A 20 -20.62 8.32 -6.59
N ASN A 21 -20.38 9.58 -6.95
CA ASN A 21 -20.37 10.02 -8.34
C ASN A 21 -18.91 10.19 -8.81
N LYS A 22 -18.57 9.66 -9.99
CA LYS A 22 -17.25 9.79 -10.60
C LYS A 22 -17.34 10.21 -12.08
N ASN A 23 -16.53 11.19 -12.48
CA ASN A 23 -16.35 11.61 -13.87
C ASN A 23 -15.05 11.04 -14.42
N VAL A 24 -15.12 10.21 -15.47
CA VAL A 24 -13.95 9.52 -16.02
C VAL A 24 -13.80 9.73 -17.52
N PHE A 25 -12.61 10.13 -17.96
CA PHE A 25 -12.29 10.20 -19.39
C PHE A 25 -11.40 9.02 -19.78
N PHE A 26 -11.88 8.21 -20.73
CA PHE A 26 -11.16 7.05 -21.23
C PHE A 26 -10.42 7.37 -22.53
N ILE A 27 -9.09 7.37 -22.49
CA ILE A 27 -8.24 7.52 -23.67
C ILE A 27 -7.59 6.18 -23.95
N GLY A 28 -7.79 5.65 -25.16
CA GLY A 28 -7.26 4.34 -25.49
C GLY A 28 -7.46 3.97 -26.95
N ASN A 29 -7.76 2.71 -27.20
CA ASN A 29 -7.98 2.21 -28.55
C ASN A 29 -9.06 1.11 -28.56
N SER A 30 -8.99 0.20 -29.53
CA SER A 30 -9.96 -0.87 -29.70
C SER A 30 -10.14 -1.75 -28.46
N TYR A 31 -9.13 -1.89 -27.58
CA TYR A 31 -9.30 -2.65 -26.32
C TYR A 31 -10.29 -1.98 -25.36
N THR A 32 -10.27 -0.65 -25.27
CA THR A 32 -11.26 0.11 -24.48
C THR A 32 -12.60 0.19 -25.21
N ALA A 33 -12.59 0.27 -26.54
CA ALA A 33 -13.83 0.34 -27.33
C ALA A 33 -14.60 -0.99 -27.34
N GLN A 34 -13.89 -2.12 -27.29
CA GLN A 34 -14.48 -3.45 -27.39
C GLN A 34 -15.51 -3.68 -26.29
N ASN A 35 -16.69 -4.19 -26.69
CA ASN A 35 -17.84 -4.42 -25.81
C ASN A 35 -18.29 -3.18 -25.01
N ASN A 36 -17.89 -1.98 -25.43
CA ASN A 36 -18.14 -0.72 -24.73
C ASN A 36 -17.75 -0.79 -23.25
N LEU A 37 -16.46 -1.03 -22.97
CA LEU A 37 -15.93 -1.15 -21.62
C LEU A 37 -16.38 0.00 -20.67
N PRO A 38 -16.35 1.29 -21.04
CA PRO A 38 -16.85 2.36 -20.18
C PRO A 38 -18.31 2.18 -19.76
N GLN A 39 -19.19 1.73 -20.66
CA GLN A 39 -20.57 1.42 -20.32
C GLN A 39 -20.67 0.26 -19.32
N LEU A 40 -19.90 -0.82 -19.53
CA LEU A 40 -19.91 -1.96 -18.60
C LEU A 40 -19.49 -1.56 -17.19
N ILE A 41 -18.51 -0.65 -17.05
CA ILE A 41 -18.11 -0.12 -15.74
C ILE A 41 -19.26 0.70 -15.12
N SER A 42 -19.95 1.51 -15.94
CA SER A 42 -21.11 2.29 -15.50
C SER A 42 -22.26 1.41 -14.99
N GLU A 43 -22.55 0.29 -15.66
CA GLU A 43 -23.58 -0.65 -15.22
C GLU A 43 -23.23 -1.33 -13.89
N ILE A 44 -21.96 -1.74 -13.73
CA ILE A 44 -21.46 -2.29 -12.46
C ILE A 44 -21.60 -1.25 -11.34
N ALA A 45 -21.23 0.00 -11.58
CA ALA A 45 -21.39 1.09 -10.62
C ALA A 45 -22.87 1.33 -10.26
N GLY A 46 -23.75 1.37 -11.26
CA GLY A 46 -25.19 1.52 -11.04
C GLY A 46 -25.78 0.42 -10.16
N SER A 47 -25.31 -0.82 -10.32
CA SER A 47 -25.75 -1.97 -9.52
C SER A 47 -25.39 -1.89 -8.02
N THR A 48 -24.47 -1.01 -7.64
CA THR A 48 -24.08 -0.76 -6.24
C THR A 48 -24.54 0.60 -5.73
N GLY A 49 -25.40 1.30 -6.49
CA GLY A 49 -25.89 2.64 -6.16
C GLY A 49 -24.88 3.76 -6.43
N ASP A 50 -23.78 3.47 -7.12
CA ASP A 50 -22.82 4.47 -7.59
C ASP A 50 -23.16 4.96 -9.00
N ASN A 51 -22.51 6.04 -9.41
CA ASN A 51 -22.70 6.61 -10.74
C ASN A 51 -21.36 6.94 -11.39
N LEU A 52 -21.16 6.44 -12.61
CA LEU A 52 -20.01 6.74 -13.44
C LEU A 52 -20.48 7.56 -14.65
N SER A 53 -20.16 8.84 -14.68
CA SER A 53 -20.26 9.64 -15.90
C SER A 53 -18.96 9.55 -16.66
N TYR A 54 -19.02 9.34 -17.97
CA TYR A 54 -17.81 9.12 -18.76
C TYR A 54 -17.84 9.75 -20.15
N GLN A 55 -16.65 9.99 -20.69
CA GLN A 55 -16.39 10.20 -22.11
C GLN A 55 -15.28 9.26 -22.55
N SER A 56 -15.16 9.01 -23.85
CA SER A 56 -14.09 8.19 -24.40
C SER A 56 -13.57 8.71 -25.73
N TYR A 57 -12.28 8.52 -25.97
CA TYR A 57 -11.62 8.71 -27.26
C TYR A 57 -10.75 7.49 -27.54
N THR A 58 -11.27 6.57 -28.34
CA THR A 58 -10.71 5.21 -28.51
C THR A 58 -10.52 4.78 -29.97
N PRO A 59 -9.87 5.58 -30.82
CA PRO A 59 -9.51 5.16 -32.17
C PRO A 59 -8.67 3.87 -32.18
N GLY A 60 -8.98 2.95 -33.10
CA GLY A 60 -8.32 1.66 -33.22
C GLY A 60 -6.81 1.80 -33.43
N GLY A 61 -6.02 0.96 -32.74
CA GLY A 61 -4.56 0.93 -32.85
C GLY A 61 -3.80 2.14 -32.30
N SER A 62 -4.47 3.16 -31.74
CA SER A 62 -3.79 4.36 -31.27
C SER A 62 -2.88 4.11 -30.07
N THR A 63 -1.76 4.83 -30.08
CA THR A 63 -0.74 4.88 -29.04
C THR A 63 -0.94 6.08 -28.10
N LEU A 64 -0.27 6.12 -26.94
CA LEU A 64 -0.28 7.33 -26.12
C LEU A 64 0.36 8.53 -26.84
N GLN A 65 1.32 8.30 -27.74
CA GLN A 65 1.85 9.36 -28.59
C GLN A 65 0.76 10.01 -29.47
N ASN A 66 -0.12 9.20 -30.07
CA ASN A 66 -1.21 9.74 -30.87
C ASN A 66 -2.12 10.62 -30.02
N HIS A 67 -2.46 10.16 -28.81
CA HIS A 67 -3.32 10.88 -27.89
C HIS A 67 -2.70 12.15 -27.33
N ALA A 68 -1.41 12.11 -26.96
CA ALA A 68 -0.65 13.24 -26.45
C ALA A 68 -0.55 14.41 -27.44
N ASN A 69 -0.72 14.13 -28.74
CA ASN A 69 -0.68 15.12 -29.82
C ASN A 69 -2.05 15.38 -30.45
N ASN A 70 -3.13 14.82 -29.90
CA ASN A 70 -4.47 14.98 -30.44
C ASN A 70 -5.20 16.16 -29.79
N ALA A 71 -5.57 17.16 -30.60
CA ALA A 71 -6.22 18.37 -30.11
C ALA A 71 -7.55 18.11 -29.38
N SER A 72 -8.36 17.16 -29.85
CA SER A 72 -9.63 16.81 -29.21
C SER A 72 -9.39 16.20 -27.82
N VAL A 73 -8.46 15.23 -27.71
CA VAL A 73 -8.08 14.63 -26.43
C VAL A 73 -7.58 15.69 -25.44
N LEU A 74 -6.66 16.55 -25.88
CA LEU A 74 -6.12 17.62 -25.02
C LEU A 74 -7.20 18.62 -24.62
N SER A 75 -8.12 18.98 -25.52
CA SER A 75 -9.24 19.87 -25.19
C SER A 75 -10.19 19.25 -24.16
N THR A 76 -10.46 17.94 -24.26
CA THR A 76 -11.30 17.20 -23.31
C THR A 76 -10.63 17.10 -21.95
N ILE A 77 -9.34 16.76 -21.86
CA ILE A 77 -8.58 16.82 -20.59
C ILE A 77 -8.62 18.25 -20.03
N GLY A 78 -8.52 19.26 -20.90
CA GLY A 78 -8.56 20.68 -20.59
C GLY A 78 -9.83 21.16 -19.89
N LEU A 79 -10.93 20.39 -19.92
CA LEU A 79 -12.13 20.69 -19.14
C LEU A 79 -11.89 20.63 -17.62
N GLY A 80 -10.87 19.88 -17.18
CA GLY A 80 -10.39 19.90 -15.79
C GLY A 80 -11.36 19.33 -14.74
N ASN A 81 -12.48 18.73 -15.14
CA ASN A 81 -13.54 18.22 -14.26
C ASN A 81 -13.50 16.69 -14.07
N TRP A 82 -12.41 16.04 -14.50
CA TRP A 82 -12.22 14.60 -14.44
C TRP A 82 -11.70 14.16 -13.08
N ASP A 83 -12.37 13.19 -12.46
CA ASP A 83 -11.84 12.47 -11.30
C ASP A 83 -10.68 11.57 -11.70
N TYR A 84 -10.86 10.88 -12.83
CA TYR A 84 -9.86 9.99 -13.39
C TYR A 84 -9.75 10.21 -14.89
N VAL A 85 -8.53 10.13 -15.39
CA VAL A 85 -8.26 10.03 -16.83
C VAL A 85 -7.53 8.71 -17.06
N VAL A 86 -8.17 7.79 -17.78
CA VAL A 86 -7.61 6.47 -18.07
C VAL A 86 -6.70 6.57 -19.28
N LEU A 87 -5.47 6.07 -19.13
CA LEU A 87 -4.43 6.08 -20.15
C LEU A 87 -4.11 4.64 -20.56
N GLN A 88 -4.52 4.28 -21.78
CA GLN A 88 -4.19 2.99 -22.37
C GLN A 88 -3.18 3.17 -23.51
N GLU A 89 -2.05 2.47 -23.43
CA GLU A 89 -1.10 2.35 -24.53
C GLU A 89 -1.59 1.32 -25.57
N GLN A 90 -0.96 1.31 -26.75
CA GLN A 90 -1.12 0.26 -27.74
C GLN A 90 -0.76 -1.12 -27.14
N SER A 91 -1.53 -2.15 -27.51
CA SER A 91 -1.56 -3.43 -26.79
C SER A 91 -0.27 -4.27 -26.80
N GLN A 92 0.67 -3.98 -27.69
CA GLN A 92 1.95 -4.69 -27.83
C GLN A 92 3.13 -3.85 -27.36
N ILE A 93 3.08 -2.51 -27.52
CA ILE A 93 4.20 -1.62 -27.22
C ILE A 93 4.81 -1.86 -25.82
N PRO A 94 4.03 -1.98 -24.73
CA PRO A 94 4.59 -2.25 -23.41
C PRO A 94 5.33 -3.59 -23.30
N ALA A 95 5.12 -4.54 -24.23
CA ALA A 95 5.84 -5.81 -24.26
C ALA A 95 7.15 -5.75 -25.06
N PHE A 96 7.40 -4.69 -25.83
CA PHE A 96 8.59 -4.59 -26.67
C PHE A 96 9.86 -4.30 -25.88
N SER A 97 11.00 -4.23 -26.58
CA SER A 97 12.29 -3.96 -25.97
C SER A 97 12.25 -2.69 -25.13
N PHE A 98 13.04 -2.65 -24.06
CA PHE A 98 13.08 -1.51 -23.16
C PHE A 98 13.42 -0.20 -23.90
N SER A 99 14.38 -0.23 -24.83
CA SER A 99 14.75 0.94 -25.64
C SER A 99 13.59 1.45 -26.52
N PHE A 100 12.77 0.55 -27.06
CA PHE A 100 11.58 0.94 -27.81
C PHE A 100 10.56 1.61 -26.88
N VAL A 101 10.27 0.99 -25.74
CA VAL A 101 9.34 1.52 -24.74
C VAL A 101 9.76 2.89 -24.20
N GLN A 102 11.06 3.09 -23.95
CA GLN A 102 11.63 4.37 -23.50
C GLN A 102 11.40 5.52 -24.48
N THR A 103 11.19 5.23 -25.77
CA THR A 103 10.96 6.28 -26.77
C THR A 103 9.50 6.38 -27.21
N GLN A 104 8.74 5.28 -27.15
CA GLN A 104 7.39 5.21 -27.71
C GLN A 104 6.26 5.23 -26.67
N PHE A 105 6.53 4.91 -25.41
CA PHE A 105 5.51 4.86 -24.35
C PHE A 105 5.79 5.89 -23.24
N PHE A 106 6.92 5.75 -22.53
CA PHE A 106 7.16 6.54 -21.30
C PHE A 106 7.11 8.06 -21.49
N PRO A 107 7.70 8.66 -22.54
CA PRO A 107 7.65 10.12 -22.71
C PRO A 107 6.22 10.65 -22.85
N PHE A 108 5.36 9.91 -23.54
CA PHE A 108 3.97 10.32 -23.80
C PHE A 108 3.05 10.02 -22.63
N ALA A 109 3.34 8.95 -21.88
CA ALA A 109 2.74 8.72 -20.57
C ALA A 109 3.00 9.93 -19.65
N THR A 110 4.25 10.36 -19.52
CA THR A 110 4.62 11.53 -18.71
C THR A 110 4.03 12.83 -19.22
N GLN A 111 4.03 13.05 -20.54
CA GLN A 111 3.40 14.23 -21.14
C GLN A 111 1.91 14.32 -20.79
N LEU A 112 1.16 13.23 -20.96
CA LEU A 112 -0.27 13.19 -20.67
C LEU A 112 -0.53 13.35 -19.16
N VAL A 113 0.22 12.66 -18.31
CA VAL A 113 0.07 12.79 -16.84
C VAL A 113 0.34 14.22 -16.39
N ASN A 114 1.43 14.84 -16.84
CA ASN A 114 1.75 16.23 -16.50
C ASN A 114 0.65 17.18 -17.00
N TYR A 115 0.12 16.94 -18.20
CA TYR A 115 -0.97 17.74 -18.73
C TYR A 115 -2.24 17.59 -17.89
N ILE A 116 -2.65 16.37 -17.56
CA ILE A 116 -3.80 16.09 -16.68
C ILE A 116 -3.63 16.83 -15.34
N LYS A 117 -2.50 16.64 -14.66
CA LYS A 117 -2.20 17.28 -13.38
C LYS A 117 -2.14 18.82 -13.48
N SER A 118 -1.73 19.37 -14.63
CA SER A 118 -1.74 20.82 -14.87
C SER A 118 -3.15 21.42 -15.02
N LYS A 119 -4.12 20.62 -15.48
CA LYS A 119 -5.52 21.05 -15.68
C LYS A 119 -6.37 20.77 -14.46
N ASN A 120 -6.12 19.67 -13.80
CA ASN A 120 -6.72 19.30 -12.55
C ASN A 120 -5.63 18.67 -11.67
N PRO A 121 -5.08 19.41 -10.67
CA PRO A 121 -4.12 18.87 -9.70
C PRO A 121 -4.62 17.65 -8.91
N CYS A 122 -5.91 17.35 -9.08
CA CYS A 122 -6.70 16.35 -8.39
C CYS A 122 -7.23 15.27 -9.32
N GLY A 123 -7.03 15.46 -10.62
CA GLY A 123 -7.32 14.45 -11.63
C GLY A 123 -6.28 13.37 -11.50
N ASN A 124 -6.75 12.15 -11.23
CA ASN A 124 -5.89 11.01 -10.99
C ASN A 124 -5.73 10.22 -12.30
N PRO A 125 -4.54 10.18 -12.91
CA PRO A 125 -4.31 9.31 -14.06
C PRO A 125 -4.39 7.84 -13.62
N ILE A 126 -5.07 7.02 -14.41
CA ILE A 126 -5.08 5.56 -14.25
C ILE A 126 -4.44 4.94 -15.48
N PHE A 127 -3.32 4.26 -15.31
CA PHE A 127 -2.79 3.41 -16.37
C PHE A 127 -3.63 2.14 -16.50
N TYR A 128 -4.18 1.92 -17.70
CA TYR A 128 -4.90 0.70 -18.04
C TYR A 128 -3.89 -0.39 -18.40
N MET A 129 -3.50 -1.20 -17.40
CA MET A 129 -2.63 -2.35 -17.62
C MET A 129 -3.39 -3.44 -18.39
N THR A 130 -3.09 -3.55 -19.68
CA THR A 130 -3.63 -4.56 -20.59
C THR A 130 -3.00 -5.94 -20.32
N TRP A 131 -3.25 -6.91 -21.20
CA TRP A 131 -2.81 -8.31 -21.09
C TRP A 131 -1.93 -8.72 -22.26
N GLY A 132 -1.13 -9.79 -22.09
CA GLY A 132 -0.43 -10.44 -23.20
C GLY A 132 -1.38 -11.09 -24.20
N ARG A 133 -1.00 -11.24 -25.47
CA ARG A 133 -1.80 -11.96 -26.48
C ARG A 133 -1.91 -13.45 -26.17
N LYS A 134 -2.97 -14.09 -26.66
CA LYS A 134 -3.33 -15.49 -26.35
C LYS A 134 -2.14 -16.46 -26.48
N ASN A 135 -1.38 -16.30 -27.57
CA ASN A 135 -0.21 -17.10 -27.94
C ASN A 135 1.09 -16.26 -27.99
N GLY A 136 1.16 -15.15 -27.26
CA GLY A 136 2.21 -14.15 -27.45
C GLY A 136 2.06 -13.37 -28.77
N ASP A 137 3.01 -12.49 -29.05
CA ASP A 137 3.04 -11.70 -30.28
C ASP A 137 3.85 -12.41 -31.37
N THR A 138 3.26 -13.46 -31.93
CA THR A 138 3.89 -14.33 -32.93
C THR A 138 4.32 -13.60 -34.21
N SER A 139 3.78 -12.40 -34.47
CA SER A 139 4.14 -11.60 -35.64
C SER A 139 5.41 -10.78 -35.46
N ASN A 140 5.74 -10.35 -34.23
CA ASN A 140 6.91 -9.50 -33.94
C ASN A 140 7.97 -10.20 -33.10
N CYS A 141 7.70 -11.41 -32.59
CA CYS A 141 8.65 -12.09 -31.73
C CYS A 141 9.81 -12.70 -32.53
N THR A 142 11.02 -12.66 -31.95
CA THR A 142 12.11 -13.53 -32.38
C THR A 142 11.85 -14.93 -31.85
N PRO A 143 11.93 -16.02 -32.66
CA PRO A 143 11.67 -17.38 -32.20
C PRO A 143 12.42 -17.72 -30.90
N GLY A 144 11.71 -18.24 -29.91
CA GLY A 144 12.25 -18.57 -28.59
C GLY A 144 12.36 -17.38 -27.61
N SER A 145 12.04 -16.15 -28.02
CA SER A 145 11.99 -15.00 -27.11
C SER A 145 10.74 -15.02 -26.22
N TYR A 146 10.79 -14.26 -25.12
CA TYR A 146 9.66 -14.08 -24.21
C TYR A 146 8.41 -13.53 -24.91
N LEU A 147 8.59 -12.76 -26.00
CA LEU A 147 7.49 -12.14 -26.72
C LEU A 147 6.65 -13.19 -27.48
N CYS A 148 7.20 -14.37 -27.77
CA CYS A 148 6.49 -15.47 -28.42
C CYS A 148 5.54 -16.23 -27.50
N THR A 149 5.49 -15.92 -26.20
CA THR A 149 4.59 -16.58 -25.25
C THR A 149 3.65 -15.58 -24.61
N TYR A 150 2.50 -16.07 -24.15
CA TYR A 150 1.61 -15.24 -23.35
C TYR A 150 2.31 -14.77 -22.08
N GLU A 151 2.92 -15.70 -21.34
CA GLU A 151 3.63 -15.48 -20.09
C GLU A 151 4.62 -14.32 -20.22
N GLY A 152 5.51 -14.41 -21.22
CA GLY A 152 6.59 -13.44 -21.37
C GLY A 152 6.10 -12.08 -21.86
N MET A 153 5.10 -12.05 -22.75
CA MET A 153 4.47 -10.81 -23.17
C MET A 153 3.73 -10.13 -22.00
N ASP A 154 2.95 -10.88 -21.23
CA ASP A 154 2.16 -10.41 -20.09
C ASP A 154 3.06 -9.87 -18.97
N ASP A 155 4.17 -10.57 -18.66
CA ASP A 155 5.14 -10.13 -17.66
C ASP A 155 5.79 -8.79 -18.06
N LYS A 156 6.11 -8.59 -19.35
CA LYS A 156 6.64 -7.30 -19.82
C LYS A 156 5.61 -6.18 -19.82
N ILE A 157 4.37 -6.47 -20.20
CA ILE A 157 3.28 -5.49 -20.09
C ILE A 157 3.12 -5.06 -18.64
N TYR A 158 3.09 -6.01 -17.70
CA TYR A 158 3.07 -5.72 -16.27
C TYR A 158 4.23 -4.84 -15.85
N GLU A 159 5.48 -5.23 -16.13
CA GLU A 159 6.68 -4.46 -15.77
C GLU A 159 6.60 -3.01 -16.27
N ARG A 160 6.21 -2.79 -17.53
CA ARG A 160 6.22 -1.45 -18.13
C ARG A 160 5.08 -0.56 -17.63
N TYR A 161 3.89 -1.10 -17.40
CA TYR A 161 2.83 -0.31 -16.78
C TYR A 161 3.13 0.03 -15.33
N MET A 162 3.72 -0.90 -14.55
CA MET A 162 4.18 -0.61 -13.19
C MET A 162 5.23 0.51 -13.18
N GLN A 163 6.21 0.45 -14.08
CA GLN A 163 7.22 1.49 -14.22
C GLN A 163 6.62 2.84 -14.62
N ALA A 164 5.77 2.87 -15.65
CA ALA A 164 5.11 4.11 -16.09
C ALA A 164 4.29 4.74 -14.96
N ALA A 165 3.57 3.94 -14.18
CA ALA A 165 2.80 4.43 -13.05
C ALA A 165 3.67 4.98 -11.92
N LEU A 166 4.75 4.27 -11.57
CA LEU A 166 5.70 4.68 -10.53
C LEU A 166 6.38 6.00 -10.89
N GLU A 167 6.91 6.12 -12.11
CA GLU A 167 7.60 7.34 -12.59
C GLU A 167 6.67 8.56 -12.66
N ASN A 168 5.36 8.33 -12.75
CA ASN A 168 4.35 9.38 -12.90
C ASN A 168 3.47 9.58 -11.67
N GLU A 169 3.75 8.88 -10.57
CA GLU A 169 2.92 8.88 -9.35
C GLU A 169 1.43 8.74 -9.68
N SER A 170 1.09 7.67 -10.40
CA SER A 170 -0.24 7.44 -10.97
C SER A 170 -0.79 6.06 -10.59
N LEU A 171 -2.11 5.90 -10.67
CA LEU A 171 -2.77 4.65 -10.31
C LEU A 171 -2.67 3.63 -11.46
N ILE A 172 -2.90 2.36 -11.14
CA ILE A 172 -3.01 1.29 -12.12
C ILE A 172 -4.38 0.61 -11.96
N SER A 173 -5.05 0.35 -13.09
CA SER A 173 -6.08 -0.68 -13.15
C SER A 173 -5.45 -1.98 -13.68
N PRO A 174 -5.21 -3.00 -12.83
CA PRO A 174 -4.35 -4.13 -13.15
C PRO A 174 -5.09 -5.25 -13.91
N VAL A 175 -5.82 -4.90 -14.98
CA VAL A 175 -6.67 -5.85 -15.72
C VAL A 175 -5.88 -7.06 -16.21
N GLY A 176 -4.68 -6.85 -16.75
CA GLY A 176 -3.78 -7.92 -17.19
C GLY A 176 -3.48 -8.95 -16.10
N ARG A 177 -3.36 -8.52 -14.84
CA ARG A 177 -3.08 -9.42 -13.71
C ARG A 177 -4.29 -10.24 -13.31
N VAL A 178 -5.49 -9.68 -13.44
CA VAL A 178 -6.73 -10.45 -13.26
C VAL A 178 -6.91 -11.44 -14.41
N TRP A 179 -6.61 -11.04 -15.65
CA TRP A 179 -6.57 -11.93 -16.81
C TRP A 179 -5.62 -13.11 -16.62
N ARG A 180 -4.38 -12.83 -16.18
CA ARG A 180 -3.37 -13.83 -15.86
C ARG A 180 -3.88 -14.84 -14.85
N TYR A 181 -4.45 -14.35 -13.74
CA TYR A 181 -5.06 -15.18 -12.72
C TYR A 181 -6.19 -16.05 -13.29
N MET A 182 -7.11 -15.45 -14.04
CA MET A 182 -8.26 -16.15 -14.63
C MET A 182 -7.83 -17.26 -15.59
N ARG A 183 -6.86 -16.99 -16.49
CA ARG A 183 -6.32 -18.00 -17.41
C ARG A 183 -5.61 -19.13 -16.69
N THR A 184 -4.86 -18.84 -15.63
CA THR A 184 -4.14 -19.87 -14.88
C THR A 184 -5.09 -20.76 -14.07
N GLN A 185 -6.08 -20.17 -13.41
CA GLN A 185 -7.01 -20.93 -12.55
C GLN A 185 -8.15 -21.58 -13.33
N ASN A 186 -8.52 -21.04 -14.49
CA ASN A 186 -9.64 -21.49 -15.30
C ASN A 186 -9.23 -21.61 -16.78
N PRO A 187 -8.31 -22.52 -17.13
CA PRO A 187 -7.71 -22.60 -18.47
C PRO A 187 -8.71 -22.94 -19.60
N MET A 188 -9.89 -23.44 -19.24
CA MET A 188 -10.97 -23.74 -20.20
C MET A 188 -11.80 -22.51 -20.59
N LEU A 189 -11.72 -21.41 -19.84
CA LEU A 189 -12.43 -20.19 -20.17
C LEU A 189 -11.69 -19.43 -21.26
N GLU A 190 -12.37 -19.17 -22.36
CA GLU A 190 -11.86 -18.29 -23.41
C GLU A 190 -12.06 -16.83 -22.99
N LEU A 191 -11.00 -16.03 -23.06
CA LEU A 191 -11.05 -14.58 -22.76
C LEU A 191 -10.86 -13.72 -24.01
N TYR A 192 -10.43 -14.32 -25.12
CA TYR A 192 -10.12 -13.63 -26.35
C TYR A 192 -11.23 -13.80 -27.38
N GLU A 193 -11.35 -12.81 -28.25
CA GLU A 193 -11.94 -13.01 -29.57
C GLU A 193 -11.05 -13.93 -30.43
N ALA A 194 -11.56 -14.32 -31.60
CA ALA A 194 -10.87 -15.25 -32.49
C ALA A 194 -9.47 -14.78 -32.94
N ASP A 195 -9.19 -13.48 -32.88
CA ASP A 195 -7.88 -12.91 -33.23
C ASP A 195 -6.79 -13.11 -32.17
N GLY A 196 -7.14 -13.64 -31.00
CA GLY A 196 -6.19 -13.89 -29.92
C GLY A 196 -5.61 -12.63 -29.27
N SER A 197 -6.22 -11.47 -29.51
CA SER A 197 -5.78 -10.16 -29.01
C SER A 197 -6.93 -9.45 -28.28
N HIS A 198 -8.05 -9.19 -28.98
CA HIS A 198 -9.17 -8.45 -28.42
C HIS A 198 -9.90 -9.27 -27.34
N PRO A 199 -10.50 -8.59 -26.36
CA PRO A 199 -11.25 -9.28 -25.32
C PRO A 199 -12.60 -9.73 -25.86
N ASN A 200 -12.98 -10.97 -25.56
CA ASN A 200 -14.39 -11.34 -25.67
C ASN A 200 -15.21 -10.69 -24.54
N TYR A 201 -16.51 -10.99 -24.49
CA TYR A 201 -17.38 -10.41 -23.47
C TYR A 201 -16.93 -10.72 -22.04
N LEU A 202 -16.52 -11.97 -21.74
CA LEU A 202 -15.98 -12.36 -20.44
C LEU A 202 -14.69 -11.59 -20.10
N GLY A 203 -13.76 -11.49 -21.05
CA GLY A 203 -12.54 -10.70 -20.92
C GLY A 203 -12.81 -9.22 -20.63
N SER A 204 -13.86 -8.67 -21.25
CA SER A 204 -14.30 -7.27 -21.07
C SER A 204 -14.98 -7.07 -19.71
N MET A 205 -15.75 -8.05 -19.23
CA MET A 205 -16.33 -8.02 -17.87
C MET A 205 -15.27 -8.10 -16.77
N ILE A 206 -14.17 -8.83 -17.00
CA ILE A 206 -13.00 -8.81 -16.09
C ILE A 206 -12.42 -7.39 -16.03
N ALA A 207 -12.22 -6.75 -17.20
CA ALA A 207 -11.74 -5.39 -17.26
C ALA A 207 -12.69 -4.41 -16.55
N ALA A 208 -13.99 -4.51 -16.82
CA ALA A 208 -15.01 -3.64 -16.24
C ALA A 208 -15.07 -3.74 -14.72
N CYS A 209 -15.08 -4.96 -14.18
CA CYS A 209 -15.11 -5.21 -12.75
C CYS A 209 -13.82 -4.72 -12.07
N THR A 210 -12.66 -4.91 -12.72
CA THR A 210 -11.38 -4.40 -12.25
C THR A 210 -11.38 -2.88 -12.17
N PHE A 211 -11.84 -2.18 -13.22
CA PHE A 211 -11.97 -0.73 -13.22
C PHE A 211 -12.95 -0.22 -12.18
N TYR A 212 -14.11 -0.86 -12.01
CA TYR A 212 -15.06 -0.51 -10.96
C TYR A 212 -14.38 -0.52 -9.58
N THR A 213 -13.68 -1.61 -9.25
CA THR A 213 -12.94 -1.71 -7.98
C THR A 213 -11.82 -0.67 -7.89
N THR A 214 -11.10 -0.38 -8.97
CA THR A 214 -10.06 0.67 -8.98
C THR A 214 -10.64 2.07 -8.74
N ILE A 215 -11.74 2.42 -9.41
CA ILE A 215 -12.34 3.76 -9.41
C ILE A 215 -13.14 4.03 -8.13
N PHE A 216 -13.94 3.07 -7.69
CA PHE A 216 -14.84 3.22 -6.54
C PHE A 216 -14.26 2.68 -5.24
N LYS A 217 -13.19 1.89 -5.31
CA LYS A 217 -12.51 1.30 -4.13
C LYS A 217 -13.45 0.47 -3.25
N LYS A 218 -14.45 -0.14 -3.89
CA LYS A 218 -15.45 -0.98 -3.25
C LYS A 218 -15.21 -2.45 -3.58
N ASP A 219 -15.67 -3.29 -2.66
CA ASP A 219 -15.64 -4.74 -2.83
C ASP A 219 -16.48 -5.11 -4.07
N PRO A 220 -15.88 -5.72 -5.11
CA PRO A 220 -16.60 -6.06 -6.34
C PRO A 220 -17.72 -7.08 -6.10
N THR A 221 -17.68 -7.86 -5.01
CA THR A 221 -18.74 -8.84 -4.72
C THR A 221 -20.05 -8.20 -4.29
N LEU A 222 -20.08 -6.89 -4.09
CA LEU A 222 -21.32 -6.13 -3.81
C LEU A 222 -22.11 -5.82 -5.09
N SER A 223 -21.49 -5.89 -6.27
CA SER A 223 -22.20 -5.69 -7.52
C SER A 223 -23.16 -6.84 -7.80
N THR A 224 -24.36 -6.49 -8.27
CA THR A 224 -25.39 -7.44 -8.71
C THR A 224 -25.50 -7.53 -10.23
N TYR A 225 -24.70 -6.75 -10.97
CA TYR A 225 -24.71 -6.74 -12.44
C TYR A 225 -23.85 -7.88 -13.01
N ASP A 226 -24.49 -8.87 -13.61
CA ASP A 226 -23.83 -10.00 -14.28
C ASP A 226 -23.60 -9.76 -15.78
N GLY A 227 -24.28 -8.77 -16.37
CA GLY A 227 -24.32 -8.58 -17.82
C GLY A 227 -24.83 -9.82 -18.53
N ASN A 228 -24.15 -10.23 -19.61
CA ASN A 228 -24.48 -11.45 -20.37
C ASN A 228 -23.78 -12.73 -19.86
N LEU A 229 -23.08 -12.67 -18.72
CA LEU A 229 -22.43 -13.85 -18.15
C LEU A 229 -23.41 -14.73 -17.41
N SER A 230 -23.10 -16.02 -17.27
CA SER A 230 -23.78 -16.84 -16.26
C SER A 230 -23.44 -16.34 -14.86
N GLN A 231 -24.33 -16.57 -13.89
CA GLN A 231 -24.10 -16.21 -12.49
C GLN A 231 -22.77 -16.77 -11.95
N SER A 232 -22.43 -18.00 -12.36
CA SER A 232 -21.18 -18.68 -12.04
C SER A 232 -19.97 -17.91 -12.54
N GLU A 233 -19.95 -17.52 -13.81
CA GLU A 233 -18.86 -16.74 -14.41
C GLU A 233 -18.75 -15.36 -13.79
N ALA A 234 -19.87 -14.66 -13.59
CA ALA A 234 -19.88 -13.35 -12.95
C ALA A 234 -19.30 -13.41 -11.52
N ASN A 235 -19.62 -14.46 -10.76
CA ASN A 235 -19.06 -14.68 -9.43
C ASN A 235 -17.56 -15.01 -9.47
N LEU A 236 -17.11 -15.79 -10.45
CA LEU A 236 -15.67 -16.03 -10.66
C LEU A 236 -14.93 -14.72 -10.95
N VAL A 237 -15.48 -13.85 -11.82
CA VAL A 237 -14.91 -12.54 -12.13
C VAL A 237 -14.80 -11.67 -10.87
N ARG A 238 -15.89 -11.50 -10.10
CA ARG A 238 -15.88 -10.67 -8.88
C ARG A 238 -14.87 -11.20 -7.85
N ASN A 239 -14.81 -12.51 -7.64
CA ASN A 239 -13.87 -13.12 -6.70
C ASN A 239 -12.41 -12.99 -7.13
N ALA A 240 -12.13 -13.13 -8.43
CA ALA A 240 -10.79 -12.89 -8.98
C ALA A 240 -10.37 -11.42 -8.80
N VAL A 241 -11.24 -10.47 -9.13
CA VAL A 241 -10.97 -9.03 -8.94
C VAL A 241 -10.81 -8.69 -7.45
N LYS A 242 -11.63 -9.26 -6.56
CA LYS A 242 -11.48 -9.06 -5.12
C LYS A 242 -10.11 -9.51 -4.64
N THR A 243 -9.72 -10.72 -5.04
CA THR A 243 -8.45 -11.34 -4.64
C THR A 243 -7.25 -10.55 -5.15
N ILE A 244 -7.24 -10.20 -6.44
CA ILE A 244 -6.08 -9.57 -7.07
C ILE A 244 -6.03 -8.06 -6.82
N VAL A 245 -7.18 -7.39 -6.76
CA VAL A 245 -7.26 -5.92 -6.75
C VAL A 245 -7.70 -5.39 -5.39
N PHE A 246 -8.92 -5.71 -4.95
CA PHE A 246 -9.51 -5.11 -3.74
C PHE A 246 -8.68 -5.41 -2.48
N ASN A 247 -8.25 -6.66 -2.30
CA ASN A 247 -7.45 -7.07 -1.15
C ASN A 247 -5.99 -6.58 -1.22
N ASN A 248 -5.56 -6.04 -2.36
CA ASN A 248 -4.16 -5.67 -2.65
C ASN A 248 -4.05 -4.28 -3.29
N MET A 249 -4.92 -3.34 -2.94
CA MET A 249 -5.00 -2.02 -3.59
C MET A 249 -3.69 -1.23 -3.57
N ASP A 250 -2.88 -1.38 -2.51
CA ASP A 250 -1.59 -0.68 -2.38
C ASP A 250 -0.56 -1.17 -3.39
N THR A 251 -0.60 -2.44 -3.79
CA THR A 251 0.25 -3.02 -4.85
C THR A 251 0.05 -2.31 -6.19
N TRP A 252 -1.15 -1.80 -6.44
CA TRP A 252 -1.55 -1.12 -7.68
C TRP A 252 -1.54 0.40 -7.56
N TYR A 253 -0.95 0.90 -6.48
CA TYR A 253 -0.87 2.31 -6.13
C TYR A 253 -2.23 3.03 -6.00
N ILE A 254 -3.33 2.29 -5.85
CA ILE A 254 -4.71 2.83 -5.84
C ILE A 254 -4.96 3.74 -4.63
N ASN A 255 -4.46 3.36 -3.46
CA ASN A 255 -4.58 4.19 -2.25
C ASN A 255 -3.45 5.21 -2.14
N LEU A 256 -2.28 4.89 -2.69
CA LEU A 256 -1.10 5.72 -2.61
C LEU A 256 -1.28 7.02 -3.37
N HIS A 257 -1.76 6.99 -4.63
CA HIS A 257 -1.77 8.18 -5.49
C HIS A 257 -3.12 8.89 -5.60
N ASP A 258 -4.13 8.47 -4.84
CA ASP A 258 -5.34 9.27 -4.68
C ASP A 258 -5.05 10.45 -3.75
N THR A 259 -5.71 11.60 -3.95
CA THR A 259 -5.50 12.86 -3.21
C THR A 259 -6.03 12.81 -1.78
N ASN A 260 -5.68 11.75 -1.06
CA ASN A 260 -6.08 11.54 0.31
C ASN A 260 -5.13 12.27 1.25
N SER A 261 -5.66 12.64 2.40
CA SER A 261 -4.85 13.00 3.56
C SER A 261 -3.84 11.89 3.81
N ARG A 262 -2.58 12.27 3.93
CA ARG A 262 -1.47 11.37 4.25
C ARG A 262 -0.57 12.10 5.23
N PHE A 263 -0.04 11.38 6.19
CA PHE A 263 0.97 11.90 7.10
C PHE A 263 1.83 10.78 7.65
N ASP A 264 3.03 11.13 8.09
CA ASP A 264 3.93 10.34 8.92
C ASP A 264 4.21 11.08 10.24
N TYR A 265 4.92 10.43 11.14
CA TYR A 265 5.26 11.01 12.43
C TYR A 265 6.59 10.47 12.94
N GLN A 266 7.24 11.28 13.78
CA GLN A 266 8.47 10.94 14.47
C GLN A 266 8.34 11.33 15.95
N LEU A 267 8.73 10.43 16.85
CA LEU A 267 8.90 10.77 18.27
C LEU A 267 10.15 11.64 18.42
N LEU A 268 9.98 12.87 18.89
CA LEU A 268 11.10 13.76 19.23
C LEU A 268 11.66 13.43 20.61
N ASN A 269 10.80 13.00 21.54
CA ASN A 269 11.13 12.50 22.86
C ASN A 269 10.01 11.56 23.36
N SER A 270 9.99 11.23 24.66
CA SER A 270 9.06 10.23 25.23
C SER A 270 7.58 10.57 25.08
N ASN A 271 7.21 11.86 24.96
CA ASN A 271 5.83 12.27 24.85
C ASN A 271 5.54 13.32 23.77
N THR A 272 6.56 13.78 23.04
CA THR A 272 6.42 14.76 21.96
C THR A 272 6.60 14.11 20.61
N VAL A 273 5.64 14.36 19.73
CA VAL A 273 5.58 13.81 18.37
C VAL A 273 5.61 14.95 17.36
N GLN A 274 6.51 14.87 16.40
CA GLN A 274 6.46 15.67 15.18
C GLN A 274 5.61 14.94 14.15
N PHE A 275 4.61 15.63 13.60
CA PHE A 275 3.82 15.12 12.49
C PHE A 275 4.22 15.82 11.20
N ASN A 276 4.32 15.06 10.11
CA ASN A 276 4.67 15.57 8.78
C ASN A 276 3.53 15.24 7.81
N ASN A 277 2.94 16.28 7.22
CA ASN A 277 1.97 16.13 6.14
C ASN A 277 2.64 15.55 4.89
N GLN A 278 1.96 14.61 4.24
CA GLN A 278 2.33 13.99 2.96
C GLN A 278 1.18 14.10 1.95
N SER A 279 0.13 14.85 2.27
CA SER A 279 -1.05 15.05 1.42
C SER A 279 -0.67 15.95 0.23
N GLY A 280 -0.89 15.45 -0.99
CA GLY A 280 -0.70 16.26 -2.19
C GLY A 280 -1.82 17.29 -2.35
N SER A 281 -1.47 18.50 -2.81
CA SER A 281 -2.43 19.56 -3.18
C SER A 281 -3.41 19.96 -2.07
N ALA A 282 -3.05 19.74 -0.79
CA ALA A 282 -3.85 20.13 0.35
C ALA A 282 -3.72 21.64 0.63
N THR A 283 -4.86 22.30 0.83
CA THR A 283 -4.97 23.74 1.11
C THR A 283 -5.41 24.05 2.54
N LEU A 284 -5.90 23.03 3.25
CA LEU A 284 -6.31 23.10 4.65
C LEU A 284 -5.82 21.84 5.37
N PHE A 285 -5.47 22.00 6.63
CA PHE A 285 -5.03 20.95 7.54
C PHE A 285 -5.83 21.08 8.83
N GLN A 286 -6.39 19.97 9.30
CA GLN A 286 -7.05 19.88 10.59
C GLN A 286 -6.63 18.58 11.25
N TRP A 287 -5.81 18.72 12.28
CA TRP A 287 -5.32 17.63 13.11
C TRP A 287 -6.23 17.45 14.33
N ASP A 288 -6.52 16.21 14.66
CA ASP A 288 -7.07 15.77 15.95
C ASP A 288 -6.08 14.73 16.50
N PHE A 289 -5.44 15.05 17.62
CA PHE A 289 -4.36 14.22 18.16
C PHE A 289 -4.89 13.02 18.96
N GLY A 290 -6.21 12.88 19.11
CA GLY A 290 -6.85 11.77 19.82
C GLY A 290 -6.90 11.94 21.34
N ASP A 291 -6.35 13.03 21.88
CA ASP A 291 -6.38 13.39 23.32
C ASP A 291 -7.29 14.60 23.62
N GLY A 292 -8.06 15.04 22.62
CA GLY A 292 -8.94 16.21 22.68
C GLY A 292 -8.31 17.50 22.18
N SER A 293 -7.01 17.53 21.89
CA SER A 293 -6.33 18.68 21.29
C SER A 293 -6.30 18.60 19.75
N THR A 294 -6.17 19.76 19.11
CA THR A 294 -6.21 19.92 17.64
C THR A 294 -5.17 20.92 17.13
N SER A 295 -4.90 20.92 15.83
CA SER A 295 -4.03 21.90 15.17
C SER A 295 -4.42 22.13 13.72
N ASN A 296 -4.17 23.34 13.20
CA ASN A 296 -4.34 23.68 11.78
C ASN A 296 -3.02 23.90 11.05
N MET A 297 -1.88 23.66 11.72
CA MET A 297 -0.57 23.74 11.07
C MET A 297 -0.39 22.56 10.10
N GLU A 298 0.35 22.78 9.02
CA GLU A 298 0.65 21.70 8.07
C GLU A 298 1.46 20.58 8.73
N ASN A 299 2.52 20.93 9.48
CA ASN A 299 3.44 20.00 10.13
C ASN A 299 3.55 20.29 11.64
N PRO A 300 2.53 19.97 12.46
CA PRO A 300 2.53 20.32 13.88
C PRO A 300 3.46 19.43 14.70
N SER A 301 3.99 20.00 15.79
CA SER A 301 4.52 19.23 16.92
C SER A 301 3.49 19.21 18.03
N HIS A 302 3.30 18.05 18.67
CA HIS A 302 2.34 17.88 19.77
C HIS A 302 2.94 17.08 20.92
N THR A 303 2.67 17.51 22.15
CA THR A 303 3.15 16.87 23.39
C THR A 303 1.97 16.28 24.15
N TYR A 304 1.98 14.96 24.33
CA TYR A 304 0.95 14.23 25.06
C TYR A 304 1.20 14.29 26.57
N ALA A 305 0.16 14.59 27.34
CA ALA A 305 0.23 14.66 28.80
C ALA A 305 0.34 13.27 29.44
N ASN A 306 -0.36 12.28 28.88
CA ASN A 306 -0.44 10.93 29.40
C ASN A 306 0.10 9.91 28.41
N THR A 307 0.61 8.79 28.93
CA THR A 307 0.89 7.61 28.11
C THR A 307 -0.40 6.96 27.66
N GLY A 308 -0.34 6.26 26.53
CA GLY A 308 -1.50 5.59 25.96
C GLY A 308 -1.44 5.51 24.46
N ASP A 309 -2.49 4.90 23.91
CA ASP A 309 -2.70 4.78 22.48
C ASP A 309 -3.66 5.87 22.00
N TYR A 310 -3.25 6.63 20.99
CA TYR A 310 -4.02 7.74 20.44
C TYR A 310 -4.30 7.52 18.96
N ASN A 311 -5.56 7.73 18.56
CA ASN A 311 -5.97 7.71 17.15
C ASN A 311 -5.84 9.12 16.57
N VAL A 312 -4.68 9.44 16.03
CA VAL A 312 -4.40 10.73 15.39
C VAL A 312 -5.09 10.78 14.03
N LYS A 313 -5.82 11.87 13.78
CA LYS A 313 -6.48 12.14 12.51
C LYS A 313 -5.91 13.39 11.87
N LEU A 314 -5.62 13.31 10.57
CA LEU A 314 -5.41 14.47 9.72
C LEU A 314 -6.56 14.54 8.73
N THR A 315 -7.33 15.63 8.79
CA THR A 315 -8.29 15.99 7.75
C THR A 315 -7.68 17.07 6.88
N THR A 316 -7.58 16.83 5.58
CA THR A 316 -7.13 17.85 4.61
C THR A 316 -8.22 18.19 3.63
N ASN A 317 -8.24 19.45 3.19
CA ASN A 317 -8.91 19.82 1.95
C ASN A 317 -7.87 19.76 0.84
N ALA A 318 -7.70 18.59 0.24
CA ALA A 318 -7.05 18.51 -1.06
C ALA A 318 -8.16 18.62 -2.09
N CYS A 319 -7.98 19.47 -3.09
CA CYS A 319 -8.79 19.34 -4.29
C CYS A 319 -10.30 19.60 -4.14
N GLY A 320 -10.68 20.45 -3.19
CA GLY A 320 -12.09 20.70 -2.86
C GLY A 320 -12.76 19.51 -2.16
N ARG A 321 -11.98 18.49 -1.75
CA ARG A 321 -12.44 17.30 -1.06
C ARG A 321 -11.83 17.25 0.34
N LEU A 322 -12.71 17.16 1.33
CA LEU A 322 -12.30 16.81 2.67
C LEU A 322 -12.07 15.30 2.73
N THR A 323 -10.81 14.92 2.92
CA THR A 323 -10.43 13.54 3.23
C THR A 323 -9.88 13.49 4.64
N THR A 324 -9.96 12.33 5.30
CA THR A 324 -9.40 12.13 6.63
C THR A 324 -8.56 10.86 6.67
N LYS A 325 -7.36 10.95 7.21
CA LYS A 325 -6.50 9.80 7.52
C LYS A 325 -6.36 9.64 9.01
N THR A 326 -6.53 8.42 9.49
CA THR A 326 -6.32 8.06 10.91
C THR A 326 -5.10 7.15 11.03
N LYS A 327 -4.20 7.44 11.97
CA LYS A 327 -3.12 6.54 12.42
C LYS A 327 -3.16 6.39 13.93
N LYS A 328 -3.01 5.16 14.42
CA LYS A 328 -2.82 4.88 15.83
C LYS A 328 -1.35 5.07 16.20
N ILE A 329 -1.07 5.83 17.24
CA ILE A 329 0.28 6.00 17.79
C ILE A 329 0.27 5.61 19.27
N SER A 330 1.40 5.11 19.77
CA SER A 330 1.57 4.72 21.17
C SER A 330 2.58 5.65 21.83
N ILE A 331 2.13 6.38 22.85
CA ILE A 331 2.98 7.20 23.72
C ILE A 331 3.29 6.37 24.95
N THR A 332 4.55 6.04 25.14
CA THR A 332 5.02 5.32 26.32
C THR A 332 5.95 6.21 27.11
N THR A 333 5.97 6.02 28.43
CA THR A 333 7.13 6.43 29.20
C THR A 333 8.27 5.56 28.70
N LEU A 334 9.17 6.13 27.89
CA LEU A 334 10.55 5.67 27.92
C LEU A 334 10.97 5.81 29.37
N ALA A 335 10.89 4.70 30.11
CA ALA A 335 11.73 4.56 31.29
C ALA A 335 13.15 4.63 30.73
N THR A 336 13.74 5.82 30.76
CA THR A 336 15.18 5.88 30.99
C THR A 336 15.38 5.06 32.25
N LEU A 337 15.89 3.84 32.11
CA LEU A 337 16.71 3.27 33.16
C LEU A 337 17.82 4.29 33.33
N GLU A 338 17.63 5.28 34.21
CA GLU A 338 18.76 5.84 34.92
C GLU A 338 19.53 4.63 35.39
N THR A 339 20.73 4.44 34.87
CA THR A 339 21.67 3.45 35.37
C THR A 339 21.86 3.79 36.83
N GLN A 340 21.08 3.13 37.67
CA GLN A 340 21.27 3.12 39.11
C GLN A 340 22.70 2.67 39.28
N LYS A 341 23.56 3.59 39.70
CA LYS A 341 24.99 3.34 39.89
C LYS A 341 25.13 2.04 40.65
N SER A 342 25.74 1.03 40.02
CA SER A 342 25.78 -0.32 40.56
C SER A 342 26.33 -0.30 41.98
N VAL A 343 25.58 -0.88 42.91
CA VAL A 343 25.92 -0.87 44.34
C VAL A 343 27.05 -1.86 44.67
N PHE A 344 27.43 -2.70 43.70
CA PHE A 344 28.51 -3.68 43.83
C PHE A 344 29.76 -3.25 43.06
N LYS A 345 30.92 -3.72 43.53
CA LYS A 345 32.20 -3.52 42.87
C LYS A 345 32.64 -4.80 42.20
N ILE A 346 33.16 -4.69 40.98
CA ILE A 346 33.83 -5.77 40.26
C ILE A 346 35.33 -5.50 40.20
N TYR A 347 36.16 -6.49 40.55
CA TYR A 347 37.61 -6.36 40.49
C TYR A 347 38.33 -7.72 40.45
N PRO A 348 39.55 -7.79 39.90
CA PRO A 348 40.15 -6.76 39.07
C PRO A 348 39.39 -6.63 37.73
N ASN A 349 39.44 -5.46 37.12
CA ASN A 349 38.91 -5.23 35.78
C ASN A 349 39.89 -4.27 35.06
N PRO A 350 40.72 -4.74 34.11
CA PRO A 350 40.68 -6.07 33.48
C PRO A 350 41.01 -7.26 34.39
N VAL A 351 40.54 -8.46 34.02
CA VAL A 351 40.70 -9.72 34.78
C VAL A 351 41.42 -10.78 33.97
N LYS A 352 42.30 -11.56 34.63
CA LYS A 352 42.95 -12.75 34.05
C LYS A 352 42.18 -14.02 34.37
N ASP A 353 42.14 -14.42 35.64
CA ASP A 353 41.65 -15.76 36.01
C ASP A 353 40.38 -15.74 36.85
N ILE A 354 40.28 -14.81 37.80
CA ILE A 354 39.18 -14.76 38.77
C ILE A 354 38.65 -13.33 38.86
N LEU A 355 37.37 -13.16 38.52
CA LEU A 355 36.64 -11.91 38.72
C LEU A 355 35.92 -11.97 40.07
N THR A 356 36.14 -10.99 40.93
CA THR A 356 35.47 -10.85 42.22
C THR A 356 34.35 -9.82 42.13
N ILE A 357 33.18 -10.17 42.65
CA ILE A 357 32.10 -9.22 42.90
C ILE A 357 31.91 -9.07 44.40
N LYS A 358 31.97 -7.84 44.88
CA LYS A 358 31.62 -7.48 46.25
C LYS A 358 30.33 -6.68 46.25
N ALA A 359 29.30 -7.23 46.88
CA ALA A 359 27.98 -6.61 46.99
C ALA A 359 27.60 -6.44 48.47
N PRO A 360 26.82 -5.40 48.83
CA PRO A 360 26.38 -5.20 50.22
C PRO A 360 25.35 -6.23 50.68
N GLU A 361 24.65 -6.90 49.76
CA GLU A 361 23.70 -7.96 50.06
C GLU A 361 23.82 -9.08 49.02
N LYS A 362 23.12 -10.19 49.26
CA LYS A 362 23.16 -11.38 48.42
C LYS A 362 22.56 -11.12 47.03
N LEU A 363 23.36 -11.38 46.00
CA LEU A 363 22.94 -11.40 44.59
C LEU A 363 22.29 -12.73 44.22
N SER A 364 21.31 -12.66 43.31
CA SER A 364 20.67 -13.79 42.62
C SER A 364 20.82 -13.65 41.10
N ASN A 365 20.52 -14.72 40.36
CA ASN A 365 20.49 -14.74 38.89
C ASN A 365 21.74 -14.15 38.22
N LEU A 366 22.91 -14.52 38.75
CA LEU A 366 24.20 -14.09 38.19
C LEU A 366 24.48 -14.82 36.88
N GLU A 367 24.55 -14.06 35.79
CA GLU A 367 24.86 -14.56 34.44
C GLU A 367 26.00 -13.76 33.82
N ILE A 368 26.86 -14.41 33.05
CA ILE A 368 27.87 -13.75 32.21
C ILE A 368 27.47 -13.93 30.75
N LYS A 369 27.57 -12.86 29.96
CA LYS A 369 27.33 -12.87 28.52
C LYS A 369 28.52 -12.28 27.78
N ASP A 370 28.85 -12.83 26.62
CA ASP A 370 29.78 -12.19 25.69
C ASP A 370 29.12 -10.99 24.96
N ALA A 371 29.90 -10.24 24.18
CA ALA A 371 29.43 -9.07 23.45
C ALA A 371 28.28 -9.35 22.45
N SER A 372 28.08 -10.61 22.05
CA SER A 372 26.96 -11.02 21.18
C SER A 372 25.68 -11.35 21.96
N GLY A 373 25.74 -11.33 23.30
CA GLY A 373 24.63 -11.71 24.19
C GLY A 373 24.58 -13.20 24.53
N ARG A 374 25.55 -14.01 24.06
CA ARG A 374 25.60 -15.45 24.36
C ARG A 374 26.05 -15.68 25.80
N ARG A 375 25.31 -16.53 26.53
CA ARG A 375 25.61 -16.90 27.92
C ARG A 375 26.89 -17.73 28.02
N MET A 376 27.75 -17.36 28.96
CA MET A 376 28.98 -18.06 29.29
C MET A 376 28.79 -18.90 30.56
N SER A 377 29.27 -20.13 30.53
CA SER A 377 29.26 -21.02 31.70
C SER A 377 30.56 -20.84 32.50
N CYS A 378 30.47 -20.15 33.64
CA CYS A 378 31.58 -19.95 34.56
C CYS A 378 31.27 -20.56 35.93
N LYS A 379 32.31 -21.09 36.60
CA LYS A 379 32.16 -21.57 37.98
C LYS A 379 32.13 -20.38 38.93
N ILE A 380 31.08 -20.28 39.74
CA ILE A 380 30.88 -19.22 40.73
C ILE A 380 31.03 -19.83 42.13
N LEU A 381 31.86 -19.21 42.96
CA LEU A 381 32.08 -19.59 44.36
C LEU A 381 31.71 -18.41 45.25
N LEU A 382 30.92 -18.66 46.30
CA LEU A 382 30.62 -17.66 47.32
C LEU A 382 31.58 -17.86 48.50
N THR A 383 32.36 -16.83 48.83
CA THR A 383 33.29 -16.83 49.97
C THR A 383 33.06 -15.57 50.81
N GLY A 384 32.38 -15.71 51.95
CA GLY A 384 31.90 -14.56 52.71
C GLY A 384 30.94 -13.73 51.88
N ASP A 385 31.19 -12.42 51.78
CA ASP A 385 30.36 -11.47 51.03
C ASP A 385 30.84 -11.26 49.57
N GLU A 386 31.73 -12.12 49.08
CA GLU A 386 32.32 -12.02 47.75
C GLU A 386 31.97 -13.22 46.86
N TYR A 387 31.58 -12.91 45.62
CA TYR A 387 31.39 -13.89 44.55
C TYR A 387 32.66 -13.96 43.72
N LYS A 388 33.31 -15.12 43.70
CA LYS A 388 34.50 -15.40 42.89
C LYS A 388 34.10 -16.18 41.65
N ILE A 389 34.33 -15.60 40.48
CA ILE A 389 33.94 -16.16 39.20
C ILE A 389 35.18 -16.58 38.43
N MET A 390 35.30 -17.87 38.16
CA MET A 390 36.41 -18.46 37.42
C MET A 390 36.22 -18.15 35.93
N VAL A 391 37.00 -17.20 35.42
CA VAL A 391 36.95 -16.69 34.03
C VAL A 391 38.15 -17.13 33.19
N GLN A 392 39.05 -17.95 33.73
CA GLN A 392 40.24 -18.47 33.05
C GLN A 392 39.97 -19.16 31.69
N ASN A 393 38.77 -19.74 31.51
CA ASN A 393 38.38 -20.43 30.27
C ASN A 393 37.68 -19.51 29.26
N LEU A 394 37.46 -18.23 29.60
CA LEU A 394 36.93 -17.25 28.67
C LEU A 394 38.04 -16.76 27.74
N SER A 395 37.71 -16.56 26.46
CA SER A 395 38.62 -15.90 25.52
C SER A 395 38.81 -14.42 25.91
N PRO A 396 39.94 -13.79 25.57
CA PRO A 396 40.12 -12.35 25.74
C PRO A 396 38.99 -11.56 25.07
N GLY A 397 38.43 -10.56 25.76
CA GLY A 397 37.31 -9.81 25.22
C GLY A 397 36.45 -9.07 26.25
N ASN A 398 35.39 -8.43 25.76
CA ASN A 398 34.42 -7.71 26.57
C ASN A 398 33.27 -8.64 26.97
N TYR A 399 32.94 -8.64 28.26
CA TYR A 399 31.85 -9.41 28.83
C TYR A 399 30.94 -8.51 29.66
N ILE A 400 29.67 -8.90 29.72
CA ILE A 400 28.67 -8.28 30.58
C ILE A 400 28.27 -9.29 31.63
N ILE A 401 28.32 -8.87 32.89
CA ILE A 401 27.71 -9.60 33.99
C ILE A 401 26.34 -9.00 34.29
N THR A 402 25.33 -9.84 34.46
CA THR A 402 24.00 -9.43 34.89
C THR A 402 23.63 -10.15 36.19
N CYS A 403 23.04 -9.46 37.14
CA CYS A 403 22.59 -10.05 38.41
C CYS A 403 21.32 -9.35 38.93
N GLN A 404 20.71 -9.93 39.97
CA GLN A 404 19.56 -9.35 40.66
C GLN A 404 19.84 -9.17 42.16
N GLN A 405 19.34 -8.07 42.73
CA GLN A 405 19.34 -7.77 44.16
C GLN A 405 18.02 -7.05 44.48
N ASN A 406 17.27 -7.49 45.50
CA ASN A 406 15.98 -6.90 45.89
C ASN A 406 14.99 -6.68 44.71
N ASN A 407 14.87 -7.68 43.84
CA ASN A 407 14.05 -7.64 42.61
C ASN A 407 14.46 -6.57 41.56
N GLN A 408 15.61 -5.92 41.73
CA GLN A 408 16.21 -5.03 40.73
C GLN A 408 17.32 -5.76 39.96
N SER A 409 17.36 -5.55 38.64
CA SER A 409 18.39 -6.11 37.76
C SER A 409 19.51 -5.11 37.54
N PHE A 410 20.75 -5.59 37.65
CA PHE A 410 21.95 -4.79 37.44
C PHE A 410 22.82 -5.41 36.35
N SER A 411 23.67 -4.59 35.72
CA SER A 411 24.60 -5.04 34.70
C SER A 411 25.91 -4.28 34.78
N GLU A 412 27.04 -4.99 34.72
CA GLU A 412 28.37 -4.39 34.71
C GLU A 412 29.24 -5.00 33.61
N LYS A 413 30.16 -4.18 33.07
CA LYS A 413 31.08 -4.62 32.02
C LYS A 413 32.43 -4.98 32.62
N PHE A 414 32.99 -6.12 32.23
CA PHE A 414 34.39 -6.44 32.52
C PHE A 414 35.16 -6.86 31.26
N ILE A 415 36.49 -6.71 31.33
CA ILE A 415 37.43 -7.04 30.26
C ILE A 415 38.22 -8.27 30.70
N LYS A 416 38.15 -9.36 29.94
CA LYS A 416 39.04 -10.53 30.07
C LYS A 416 40.30 -10.27 29.27
N GLU A 417 41.45 -10.34 29.92
CA GLU A 417 42.78 -10.28 29.28
C GLU A 417 43.16 -11.57 28.58
#